data_AF-A0A948RWF6-F1
#
_entry.id   AF-A0A948RWF6-F1
#
_cell.length_a   1.000
_cell.length_b   1.000
_cell.length_c   1.000
_cell.angle_alpha   90.00
_cell.angle_beta   90.00
_cell.angle_gamma   90.00
#
_symmetry.space_group_name_H-M   'P 1'
#
loop_
_entity.id
_entity.type
_entity.pdbx_description
1 polymer ?
#
loop_
_entity_poly.entity_id
_entity_poly.type
_entity_poly.pdbx_seq_one_letter_code
_entity_poly.pdbx_strand_id
1 'polypeptide(L)' 'MTLEVVRSFFAWCSVINMALLVFWFLLFTFTRDWLKRFHGKWFNLSDSSFNAIHYGGLMFLKISLFLFNLVPYFALRIIG' A
#
# COMPACT_ATOMS: atom_id res chain seq x y z
N MET A 1 23.43 -14.74 -1.76
CA MET A 1 22.04 -14.84 -2.23
C MET A 1 22.04 -15.18 -3.71
N THR A 2 21.16 -16.08 -4.16
CA THR A 2 20.99 -16.35 -5.60
C THR A 2 20.02 -15.32 -6.21
N LEU A 3 20.11 -15.13 -7.53
CA LEU A 3 19.20 -14.25 -8.27
C LEU A 3 17.72 -14.67 -8.09
N GLU A 4 17.48 -15.97 -7.99
CA GLU A 4 16.15 -16.54 -7.72
C GLU A 4 15.58 -16.11 -6.36
N VAL A 5 16.42 -16.07 -5.30
CA VAL A 5 15.99 -15.60 -3.98
C VAL A 5 15.65 -14.11 -4.02
N VAL A 6 16.47 -13.28 -4.68
CA VAL A 6 16.20 -11.83 -4.83
C VAL A 6 14.90 -11.60 -5.60
N ARG A 7 14.69 -12.32 -6.70
CA ARG A 7 13.48 -12.23 -7.52
C ARG A 7 12.24 -12.63 -6.71
N SER A 8 12.32 -13.74 -5.98
CA SER A 8 11.22 -14.22 -5.13
C SER A 8 10.91 -13.25 -4.01
N PHE A 9 11.92 -12.61 -3.43
CA PHE A 9 11.75 -11.55 -2.44
C PHE A 9 10.93 -10.38 -2.99
N PHE A 10 11.33 -9.77 -4.11
CA PHE A 10 10.56 -8.66 -4.69
C PHE A 10 9.16 -9.07 -5.17
N ALA A 11 8.98 -10.32 -5.60
CA ALA A 11 7.66 -10.86 -5.93
C ALA A 11 6.74 -10.90 -4.69
N TRP A 12 7.20 -11.47 -3.58
CA TRP A 12 6.41 -11.52 -2.34
C TRP A 12 6.20 -10.15 -1.73
N CYS A 13 7.20 -9.26 -1.78
CA CYS A 13 7.01 -7.86 -1.40
C CYS A 13 5.92 -7.19 -2.22
N SER A 14 5.85 -7.46 -3.53
CA SER A 14 4.79 -6.93 -4.40
C SER A 14 3.41 -7.46 -4.03
N VAL A 15 3.29 -8.77 -3.80
CA VAL A 15 2.03 -9.42 -3.40
C VAL A 15 1.53 -8.88 -2.06
N ILE A 16 2.39 -8.80 -1.05
CA ILE A 16 2.02 -8.32 0.28
C ILE A 16 1.62 -6.84 0.23
N ASN A 17 2.39 -5.99 -0.45
CA ASN A 17 2.04 -4.57 -0.58
C ASN A 17 0.76 -4.35 -1.38
N MET A 18 0.50 -5.16 -2.41
CA MET A 18 -0.77 -5.13 -3.15
C MET A 18 -1.94 -5.55 -2.24
N ALA A 19 -1.78 -6.62 -1.46
CA ALA A 19 -2.80 -7.06 -0.51
C ALA A 19 -3.10 -5.98 0.54
N LEU A 20 -2.08 -5.31 1.06
CA LEU A 20 -2.25 -4.16 1.98
C LEU A 20 -2.96 -3.00 1.31
N LEU A 21 -2.61 -2.66 0.06
CA LEU A 21 -3.25 -1.59 -0.69
C LEU A 21 -4.74 -1.88 -0.92
N VAL A 22 -5.07 -3.10 -1.33
CA VAL A 22 -6.46 -3.55 -1.54
C VAL A 22 -7.20 -3.58 -0.21
N PHE A 23 -6.61 -4.15 0.84
CA PHE A 23 -7.23 -4.21 2.16
C PHE A 23 -7.55 -2.80 2.70
N TRP A 24 -6.58 -1.87 2.64
CA TRP A 24 -6.79 -0.49 3.06
C TRP A 24 -7.87 0.19 2.21
N PHE A 25 -7.83 0.01 0.88
CA PHE A 25 -8.86 0.56 0.00
C PHE A 25 -10.26 0.06 0.38
N LEU A 26 -10.45 -1.25 0.53
CA LEU A 26 -11.74 -1.84 0.91
C LEU A 26 -12.19 -1.38 2.29
N LEU A 27 -11.29 -1.36 3.28
CA LEU A 27 -11.59 -0.89 4.62
C LEU A 27 -12.06 0.57 4.58
N PHE A 28 -11.32 1.45 3.90
CA PHE A 28 -11.69 2.85 3.79
C PHE A 28 -13.00 3.06 3.02
N THR A 29 -13.25 2.33 1.94
CA THR A 29 -14.46 2.46 1.13
C THR A 29 -15.71 1.96 1.85
N PHE A 30 -15.64 0.82 2.54
CA PHE A 30 -16.82 0.20 3.14
C PHE A 30 -17.06 0.59 4.60
N THR A 31 -16.00 0.92 5.36
CA THR A 31 -16.10 1.19 6.79
C THR A 31 -15.63 2.60 7.17
N ARG A 32 -15.66 3.54 6.21
CA ARG A 32 -15.22 4.94 6.38
C ARG A 32 -15.70 5.58 7.69
N ASP A 33 -17.01 5.56 7.94
CA ASP A 33 -17.58 6.28 9.08
C ASP A 33 -17.24 5.60 10.41
N TRP A 34 -17.12 4.27 10.40
CA TRP A 34 -16.64 3.52 11.56
C TRP A 34 -15.17 3.84 11.84
N LEU A 35 -14.32 3.81 10.81
CA LEU A 35 -12.90 4.19 10.88
C LEU A 35 -12.75 5.62 11.41
N LYS A 36 -13.52 6.58 10.88
CA LYS A 36 -13.47 7.98 11.35
C LYS A 36 -13.87 8.09 12.81
N ARG A 37 -14.92 7.41 13.27
CA ARG A 37 -15.32 7.41 14.68
C ARG A 37 -14.27 6.77 15.58
N PHE A 38 -13.65 5.69 15.11
CA PHE A 38 -12.59 4.99 15.81
C PHE A 38 -11.37 5.91 15.96
N HIS A 39 -10.81 6.39 14.85
CA HIS A 39 -9.67 7.31 14.86
C HIS A 39 -9.97 8.65 15.53
N GLY A 40 -11.24 9.10 15.49
CA GLY A 40 -11.75 10.30 16.14
C GLY A 40 -11.52 10.33 17.66
N LYS A 41 -11.35 9.17 18.30
CA LYS A 41 -11.01 9.08 19.73
C LYS A 41 -9.60 9.56 20.05
N TRP A 42 -8.70 9.54 19.08
CA TRP A 42 -7.30 9.95 19.24
C TRP A 42 -6.96 11.21 18.44
N PHE A 43 -7.68 11.47 17.35
CA PHE A 43 -7.38 12.56 16.42
C PHE A 43 -8.65 13.32 16.04
N ASN A 44 -8.66 14.63 16.24
CA ASN A 44 -9.78 15.48 15.82
C ASN A 44 -9.60 15.93 14.36
N LEU A 45 -9.92 15.05 13.41
CA LEU A 45 -9.79 15.30 11.98
C LEU A 45 -11.13 15.72 11.36
N SER A 46 -11.11 16.77 10.54
CA SER A 46 -12.24 17.11 9.66
C SER A 46 -12.46 16.01 8.61
N ASP A 47 -13.65 15.95 8.00
CA ASP A 47 -13.94 14.99 6.93
C ASP A 47 -13.00 15.13 5.73
N SER A 48 -12.66 16.36 5.35
CA SER A 48 -11.76 16.64 4.24
C SER A 48 -10.35 16.14 4.53
N SER A 49 -9.81 16.43 5.72
CA SER A 49 -8.47 15.98 6.13
C SER A 49 -8.42 14.46 6.28
N PHE A 50 -9.44 13.85 6.86
CA PHE A 50 -9.54 12.40 6.99
C PHE A 50 -9.48 11.72 5.61
N ASN A 51 -10.28 12.19 4.65
CA ASN A 51 -10.26 11.67 3.29
C ASN A 51 -8.92 11.90 2.59
N ALA A 52 -8.35 13.11 2.73
CA ALA A 52 -7.08 13.46 2.09
C ALA A 52 -5.92 12.60 2.60
N ILE A 53 -5.85 12.33 3.91
CA ILE A 53 -4.80 11.48 4.50
C ILE A 53 -4.93 10.03 4.02
N HIS A 54 -6.13 9.48 3.96
CA HIS A 54 -6.33 8.10 3.51
C HIS A 54 -6.04 7.96 2.00
N TYR A 55 -6.54 8.90 1.19
CA TYR A 55 -6.24 8.92 -0.24
C TYR A 55 -4.74 9.11 -0.51
N GLY A 56 -4.10 10.04 0.23
CA GLY A 56 -2.66 10.27 0.18
C GLY A 56 -1.85 9.04 0.60
N GLY A 57 -2.27 8.35 1.67
CA GLY A 57 -1.67 7.10 2.13
C GLY A 57 -1.77 5.98 1.08
N LEU A 58 -2.94 5.81 0.46
CA LEU A 58 -3.13 4.86 -0.64
C LEU A 58 -2.24 5.21 -1.85
N MET A 59 -2.16 6.49 -2.22
CA MET A 59 -1.28 6.96 -3.30
C MET A 59 0.20 6.70 -2.98
N PHE A 60 0.64 7.00 -1.76
CA PHE A 60 2.01 6.77 -1.32
C PHE A 60 2.37 5.29 -1.35
N LEU A 61 1.51 4.42 -0.81
CA LEU A 61 1.74 2.97 -0.82
C LEU A 61 1.76 2.42 -2.25
N LYS A 62 0.85 2.90 -3.11
CA LYS A 62 0.80 2.52 -4.53
C LYS A 62 2.09 2.89 -5.26
N ILE A 63 2.58 4.13 -5.10
CA ILE A 63 3.84 4.57 -5.73
C ILE A 63 5.03 3.78 -5.18
N SER A 64 5.08 3.58 -3.87
CA SER A 64 6.15 2.82 -3.22
C SER A 64 6.22 1.37 -3.70
N LEU A 65 5.06 0.72 -3.84
CA LEU A 65 4.93 -0.62 -4.43
C LEU A 65 5.51 -0.66 -5.85
N PHE A 66 5.20 0.33 -6.70
CA PHE A 66 5.75 0.37 -8.06
C PHE A 66 7.26 0.58 -8.07
N LEU A 67 7.75 1.61 -7.39
CA LEU A 67 9.16 2.00 -7.45
C LEU A 67 10.10 1.03 -6.75
N PHE A 68 9.71 0.48 -5.59
CA PHE A 68 10.59 -0.33 -4.77
C PHE A 68 10.39 -1.84 -4.91
N ASN A 69 9.27 -2.29 -5.48
CA ASN A 69 9.02 -3.73 -5.65
C ASN A 69 8.82 -4.15 -7.10
N LEU A 70 7.81 -3.60 -7.80
CA LEU A 70 7.47 -4.05 -9.15
C LEU A 70 8.54 -3.71 -10.18
N VAL A 71 9.05 -2.47 -10.18
CA VAL A 71 10.11 -2.06 -11.11
C VAL A 71 11.39 -2.88 -10.89
N PRO A 72 11.92 -3.06 -9.66
CA PRO A 72 13.05 -3.95 -9.41
C PRO A 72 12.79 -5.41 -9.77
N TYR A 73 11.58 -5.93 -9.49
CA TYR A 73 11.20 -7.27 -9.90
C TYR A 73 11.27 -7.44 -11.42
N PHE A 74 10.70 -6.52 -12.20
CA PHE A 74 10.75 -6.58 -13.66
C PHE A 74 12.17 -6.39 -14.19
N ALA A 75 12.96 -5.49 -13.62
CA ALA A 75 14.36 -5.34 -13.97
C ALA A 75 15.12 -6.67 -13.81
N LEU A 76 14.93 -7.37 -12.69
CA LEU A 76 15.52 -8.70 -12.47
C LEU A 76 15.04 -9.71 -13.53
N ARG A 77 13.73 -9.75 -13.82
CA ARG A 77 13.18 -10.65 -14.86
C ARG A 77 13.73 -10.38 -16.26
N ILE A 78 14.16 -9.16 -16.55
CA ILE A 78 14.74 -8.78 -17.84
C ILE A 78 16.23 -9.16 -17.91
N ILE A 79 17.00 -8.93 -16.84
CA ILE A 79 18.45 -9.14 -16.87
C ILE A 79 18.86 -10.59 -16.57
N GLY A 80 17.98 -11.42 -16.00
CA GLY A 80 18.26 -12.83 -15.73
C GLY A 80 17.21 -13.49 -14.88
#